data_AF-A0A2E7MX27-F1
#
_entry.id   AF-A0A2E7MX27-F1
#
_cell.length_a   1.000
_cell.length_b   1.000
_cell.length_c   1.000
_cell.angle_alpha   90.00
_cell.angle_beta   90.00
_cell.angle_gamma   90.00
#
_symmetry.space_group_name_H-M   'P 1'
#
loop_
_entity.id
_entity.type
_entity.pdbx_description
1 polymer ?
#
loop_
_entity_poly.entity_id
_entity_poly.type
_entity_poly.pdbx_seq_one_letter_code
_entity_poly.pdbx_strand_id
1 'polypeptide(L)'
;MQDVVDIIKNIESIYDNNTSFQVLKDYERVLDELDLYVYSNWKDGELCSGPNIDRHWVTCSFMWPRTEMPDPTGGKRLLDYDCKVSYQKSHLVVPRKIESPDDIRPGTKKGKLDRKPIWIVQIQMPKKLIADIYTGYTEQNMINVAPPAPQQTADETAEAPEEAAV
;
A
#
# COMPACT_ATOMS: atom_id res chain seq x y z
N MET A 1 13.32 17.66 4.65
CA MET A 1 13.48 18.02 3.23
C MET A 1 13.54 16.70 2.48
N GLN A 2 12.73 16.49 1.45
CA GLN A 2 12.80 15.30 0.60
C GLN A 2 13.31 15.72 -0.78
N ASP A 3 14.26 14.97 -1.34
CA ASP A 3 14.77 15.16 -2.70
C ASP A 3 14.16 14.11 -3.64
N VAL A 4 13.81 14.52 -4.86
CA VAL A 4 13.33 13.61 -5.91
C VAL A 4 14.35 12.50 -6.19
N VAL A 5 15.65 12.81 -6.12
CA VAL A 5 16.71 11.81 -6.32
C VAL A 5 16.65 10.71 -5.27
N ASP A 6 16.35 11.06 -4.01
CA ASP A 6 16.29 10.10 -2.92
C ASP A 6 15.08 9.17 -3.07
N ILE A 7 13.94 9.71 -3.51
CA ILE A 7 12.73 8.92 -3.79
C ILE A 7 13.00 7.92 -4.93
N ILE A 8 13.64 8.35 -6.02
CA ILE A 8 13.99 7.48 -7.14
C ILE A 8 14.91 6.33 -6.69
N LYS A 9 15.96 6.65 -5.91
CA LYS A 9 16.87 5.63 -5.37
C LYS A 9 16.15 4.63 -4.44
N ASN A 10 15.19 5.10 -3.64
CA ASN A 10 14.37 4.23 -2.80
C ASN A 10 13.58 3.25 -3.66
N ILE A 11 12.93 3.74 -4.72
CA ILE A 11 12.16 2.92 -5.66
C ILE A 11 13.06 1.90 -6.35
N GLU A 12 14.22 2.31 -6.90
CA GLU A 12 15.20 1.43 -7.52
C GLU A 12 15.66 0.32 -6.54
N SER A 13 16.01 0.70 -5.32
CA SER A 13 16.42 -0.25 -4.28
C SER A 13 15.32 -1.24 -3.88
N ILE A 14 14.05 -0.85 -3.95
CA ILE A 14 12.92 -1.77 -3.70
C ILE A 14 12.82 -2.77 -4.85
N TYR A 15 12.91 -2.32 -6.10
CA TYR A 15 12.81 -3.20 -7.27
C TYR A 15 13.95 -4.21 -7.32
N ASP A 16 15.15 -3.82 -6.89
CA ASP A 16 16.31 -4.72 -6.81
C ASP A 16 16.23 -5.70 -5.62
N ASN A 17 15.36 -5.45 -4.64
CA ASN A 17 15.23 -6.24 -3.43
C ASN A 17 13.84 -6.89 -3.31
N ASN A 18 13.75 -8.15 -3.73
CA ASN A 18 12.52 -8.94 -3.66
C ASN A 18 11.88 -8.97 -2.26
N THR A 19 12.68 -8.98 -1.19
CA THR A 19 12.16 -8.97 0.19
C THR A 19 11.48 -7.64 0.50
N SER A 20 12.08 -6.52 0.12
CA SER A 20 11.48 -5.19 0.30
C SER A 20 10.17 -5.05 -0.47
N PHE A 21 10.13 -5.54 -1.70
CA PHE A 21 8.92 -5.50 -2.51
C PHE A 21 7.80 -6.37 -1.93
N GLN A 22 8.10 -7.58 -1.46
CA GLN A 22 7.13 -8.43 -0.76
C GLN A 22 6.58 -7.75 0.49
N VAL A 23 7.46 -7.20 1.34
CA VAL A 23 7.05 -6.48 2.55
C VAL A 23 6.17 -5.28 2.23
N LEU A 24 6.45 -4.52 1.16
CA LEU A 24 5.59 -3.41 0.74
C LEU A 24 4.22 -3.87 0.25
N LYS A 25 4.13 -5.00 -0.45
CA LYS A 25 2.84 -5.58 -0.82
C LYS A 25 2.03 -5.99 0.39
N ASP A 26 2.67 -6.63 1.37
CA ASP A 26 1.96 -7.03 2.60
C ASP A 26 1.55 -5.79 3.41
N TYR A 27 2.38 -4.75 3.40
CA TYR A 27 2.08 -3.45 4.00
C TYR A 27 0.86 -2.77 3.35
N GLU A 28 0.80 -2.78 2.03
CA GLU A 28 -0.33 -2.22 1.27
C GLU A 28 -1.63 -2.98 1.56
N ARG A 29 -1.59 -4.32 1.62
CA ARG A 29 -2.76 -5.12 2.02
C ARG A 29 -3.30 -4.73 3.40
N VAL A 30 -2.46 -4.33 4.35
CA VAL A 30 -2.94 -3.83 5.65
C VAL A 30 -3.70 -2.52 5.49
N LEU A 31 -3.25 -1.62 4.63
CA LEU A 31 -3.97 -0.35 4.39
C LEU A 31 -5.32 -0.61 3.72
N ASP A 32 -5.36 -1.54 2.77
CA ASP A 32 -6.59 -1.91 2.06
C ASP A 32 -7.59 -2.62 2.98
N GLU A 33 -7.16 -3.67 3.69
CA GLU A 33 -8.02 -4.46 4.59
C GLU A 33 -8.58 -3.64 5.77
N LEU A 34 -7.89 -2.56 6.15
CA LEU A 34 -8.35 -1.63 7.19
C LEU A 34 -9.21 -0.48 6.63
N ASP A 35 -9.61 -0.55 5.35
CA ASP A 35 -10.45 0.41 4.63
C ASP A 35 -9.89 1.83 4.59
N LEU A 36 -8.57 2.00 4.58
CA LEU A 36 -7.99 3.36 4.56
C LEU A 36 -8.32 4.11 3.26
N TYR A 37 -8.45 3.39 2.15
CA TYR A 37 -8.73 4.00 0.84
C TYR A 37 -10.17 4.50 0.66
N VAL A 38 -11.07 4.21 1.61
CA VAL A 38 -12.40 4.83 1.67
C VAL A 38 -12.31 6.31 2.06
N TYR A 39 -11.25 6.69 2.79
CA TYR A 39 -11.06 8.05 3.27
C TYR A 39 -10.43 8.95 2.18
N SER A 40 -10.77 10.24 2.23
CA SER A 40 -10.35 11.20 1.21
C SER A 40 -8.83 11.32 1.10
N ASN A 41 -8.34 11.39 -0.14
CA ASN A 41 -6.94 11.55 -0.57
C ASN A 41 -5.98 10.41 -0.17
N TRP A 42 -6.39 9.39 0.59
CA TRP A 42 -5.50 8.30 1.01
C TRP A 42 -4.91 7.50 -0.15
N LYS A 43 -5.71 7.26 -1.19
CA LYS A 43 -5.30 6.53 -2.39
C LYS A 43 -4.23 7.24 -3.23
N ASP A 44 -4.11 8.56 -3.09
CA ASP A 44 -3.24 9.41 -3.93
C ASP A 44 -1.83 9.57 -3.31
N GLY A 45 -1.54 8.82 -2.24
CA GLY A 45 -0.26 8.89 -1.54
C GLY A 45 0.88 8.24 -2.31
N GLU A 46 2.01 8.93 -2.40
CA GLU A 46 3.23 8.40 -3.02
C GLU A 46 4.23 7.96 -1.96
N LEU A 47 4.81 6.76 -2.10
CA LEU A 47 5.85 6.27 -1.21
C LEU A 47 7.11 7.15 -1.36
N CYS A 48 7.50 7.83 -0.29
CA CYS A 48 8.72 8.64 -0.27
C CYS A 48 9.92 7.90 0.34
N SER A 49 9.68 6.96 1.26
CA SER A 49 10.74 6.20 1.92
C SER A 49 10.19 4.90 2.53
N GLY A 50 11.01 3.84 2.51
CA GLY A 50 10.68 2.55 3.09
C GLY A 50 10.70 1.43 2.04
N PRO A 51 10.46 0.16 2.46
CA PRO A 51 10.13 -0.23 3.83
C PRO A 51 11.40 -0.25 4.70
N ASN A 52 11.37 0.43 5.84
CA ASN A 52 12.42 0.26 6.85
C ASN A 52 11.99 -0.86 7.80
N ILE A 53 12.76 -1.95 7.80
CA ILE A 53 12.45 -3.20 8.50
C ILE A 53 13.31 -3.28 9.76
N ASP A 54 12.71 -2.96 10.90
CA ASP A 54 13.30 -3.15 12.22
C ASP A 54 12.98 -4.54 12.78
N ARG A 55 13.43 -4.86 14.00
CA ARG A 55 13.12 -6.15 14.64
C ARG A 55 11.62 -6.44 14.73
N HIS A 56 10.84 -5.46 15.18
CA HIS A 56 9.40 -5.62 15.46
C HIS A 56 8.50 -4.77 14.57
N TRP A 57 9.08 -3.85 13.80
CA TRP A 57 8.34 -2.80 13.11
C TRP A 57 8.70 -2.76 11.64
N VAL A 58 7.74 -2.33 10.83
CA VAL A 58 7.96 -1.89 9.46
C VAL A 58 7.49 -0.45 9.37
N THR A 59 8.36 0.44 8.90
CA THR A 59 8.05 1.88 8.78
C THR A 59 8.11 2.30 7.32
N CYS A 60 7.04 2.94 6.85
CA CYS A 60 6.95 3.57 5.54
C CYS A 60 6.53 5.03 5.71
N SER A 61 7.00 5.88 4.81
CA SER A 61 6.60 7.28 4.74
C SER A 61 6.03 7.57 3.37
N PHE A 62 4.89 8.21 3.35
CA PHE A 62 4.16 8.58 2.15
C PHE A 62 4.02 10.09 2.08
N MET A 63 3.93 10.64 0.87
CA MET A 63 3.81 12.08 0.65
C MET A 63 2.59 12.45 -0.18
N TRP A 64 2.08 13.64 0.09
CA TRP A 64 0.97 14.26 -0.62
C TRP A 64 1.27 15.73 -0.91
N PRO A 65 0.71 16.31 -1.98
CA PRO A 65 0.63 17.76 -2.13
C PRO A 65 0.01 18.42 -0.90
N ARG A 66 0.46 19.64 -0.58
CA ARG A 66 0.00 20.34 0.64
C ARG A 66 -1.52 20.57 0.70
N THR A 67 -2.15 20.67 -0.47
CA THR A 67 -3.59 20.87 -0.66
C THR A 67 -4.41 19.59 -0.57
N GLU A 68 -3.76 18.42 -0.65
CA GLU A 68 -4.40 17.11 -0.74
C GLU A 68 -4.01 16.25 0.46
N MET A 69 -4.06 16.83 1.66
CA MET A 69 -3.77 16.10 2.88
C MET A 69 -4.73 14.90 3.02
N PRO A 70 -4.23 13.69 3.32
CA PRO A 70 -5.09 12.54 3.59
C PRO A 70 -5.94 12.79 4.83
N ASP A 71 -7.20 12.35 4.79
CA ASP A 71 -8.14 12.54 5.91
C ASP A 71 -7.57 11.89 7.19
N PRO A 72 -7.31 12.67 8.26
CA PRO A 72 -6.74 12.14 9.50
C PRO A 72 -7.58 11.04 10.14
N THR A 73 -8.89 10.97 9.83
CA THR A 73 -9.79 9.93 10.34
C THR A 73 -9.38 8.54 9.86
N GLY A 74 -8.92 8.39 8.62
CA GLY A 74 -8.36 7.13 8.13
C GLY A 74 -7.11 6.72 8.91
N GLY A 75 -6.24 7.68 9.20
CA GLY A 75 -5.03 7.43 9.98
C GLY A 75 -5.30 7.10 11.45
N LYS A 76 -6.44 7.52 12.00
CA LYS A 76 -6.85 7.14 13.36
C LYS A 76 -7.19 5.65 13.46
N ARG A 77 -7.77 5.04 12.41
CA ARG A 77 -8.08 3.60 12.41
C ARG A 77 -6.85 2.74 12.68
N LEU A 78 -5.71 3.16 12.13
CA LEU A 78 -4.44 2.44 12.33
C LEU A 78 -4.02 2.40 13.82
N LEU A 79 -4.40 3.40 14.62
CA LEU A 79 -4.04 3.46 16.04
C LEU A 79 -4.70 2.33 16.86
N ASP A 80 -5.86 1.85 16.43
CA ASP A 80 -6.57 0.73 17.08
C ASP A 80 -5.83 -0.60 16.91
N TYR A 81 -4.87 -0.67 15.97
CA TYR A 81 -4.05 -1.84 15.66
C TYR A 81 -2.57 -1.65 16.04
N ASP A 82 -2.30 -0.85 17.08
CA ASP A 82 -0.96 -0.54 17.61
C ASP A 82 0.00 0.11 16.59
N CYS A 83 -0.54 0.67 15.49
CA CYS A 83 0.29 1.42 14.57
C CYS A 83 0.56 2.82 15.13
N LYS A 84 1.68 3.41 14.71
CA LYS A 84 2.00 4.80 15.02
C LYS A 84 1.98 5.61 13.74
N VAL A 85 1.19 6.67 13.73
CA VAL A 85 1.03 7.57 12.59
C VAL A 85 1.51 8.96 12.99
N SER A 86 2.36 9.56 12.16
CA SER A 86 2.79 10.95 12.33
C SER A 86 2.63 11.75 11.05
N TYR A 87 2.25 13.01 11.19
CA TYR A 87 2.04 13.94 10.09
C TYR A 87 3.06 15.07 10.18
N GLN A 88 3.82 15.28 9.11
CA GLN A 88 4.84 16.30 9.05
C GLN A 88 4.66 17.20 7.82
N LYS A 89 4.75 18.51 8.06
CA LYS A 89 4.87 19.51 7.00
C LYS A 89 6.30 19.52 6.48
N SER A 90 6.48 19.33 5.18
CA SER A 90 7.80 19.31 4.55
C SER A 90 7.77 20.00 3.18
N HIS A 91 8.88 19.90 2.45
CA HIS A 91 9.00 20.38 1.08
C HIS A 91 9.73 19.32 0.24
N LEU A 92 9.23 19.11 -0.97
CA LEU A 92 9.88 18.37 -2.04
C LEU A 92 10.75 19.32 -2.85
N VAL A 93 12.04 19.01 -2.96
CA VAL A 93 12.98 19.80 -3.76
C VAL A 93 12.97 19.28 -5.18
N VAL A 94 12.59 20.14 -6.13
CA VAL A 94 12.48 19.79 -7.55
C VAL A 94 13.36 20.73 -8.37
N PRO A 95 14.12 20.23 -9.36
CA PRO A 95 14.81 21.11 -10.30
C PRO A 95 13.78 21.90 -11.12
N ARG A 96 13.97 23.22 -11.19
CA ARG A 96 13.19 24.09 -12.05
C ARG A 96 13.46 23.76 -13.52
N LYS A 97 12.38 23.70 -14.32
CA LYS A 97 12.49 23.62 -15.77
C LYS A 97 13.09 24.92 -16.30
N ILE A 98 14.17 24.83 -17.08
CA ILE A 98 14.85 26.02 -17.62
C ILE A 98 14.06 26.53 -18.81
N GLU A 99 13.46 27.71 -18.67
CA GLU A 99 12.79 28.43 -19.76
C GLU A 99 13.57 29.71 -20.12
N SER A 100 14.25 30.32 -19.14
CA SER A 100 15.10 31.49 -19.32
C SER A 100 16.51 31.29 -18.73
N PRO A 101 17.51 32.09 -19.15
CA PRO A 101 18.86 32.05 -18.57
C PRO A 101 18.87 32.28 -17.05
N ASP A 102 17.91 33.05 -16.53
CA ASP A 102 17.78 33.33 -15.10
C ASP A 102 17.32 32.11 -14.28
N ASP A 103 16.76 31.08 -14.92
CA ASP A 103 16.38 29.85 -14.23
C ASP A 103 17.57 28.92 -13.97
N ILE A 104 18.74 29.25 -14.51
CA ILE A 104 19.96 28.48 -14.31
C ILE A 104 20.61 28.87 -12.98
N ARG A 105 21.06 27.88 -12.22
CA ARG A 105 21.83 28.12 -10.99
C ARG A 105 23.21 28.69 -11.37
N PRO A 106 23.66 29.81 -10.76
CA PRO A 106 24.93 30.45 -11.09
C PRO A 106 26.09 29.46 -11.11
N GLY A 107 26.90 29.50 -12.19
CA GLY A 107 28.07 28.64 -12.35
C GLY A 107 27.77 27.17 -12.71
N THR A 108 26.53 26.82 -13.06
CA THR A 108 26.17 25.45 -13.46
C THR A 108 25.30 25.44 -14.72
N LYS A 109 25.03 24.25 -15.27
CA LYS A 109 24.02 24.03 -16.32
C LYS A 109 22.71 23.46 -15.76
N LYS A 110 22.54 23.48 -14.43
CA LYS A 110 21.37 22.91 -13.74
C LYS A 110 20.38 24.04 -13.43
N GLY A 111 19.09 23.74 -13.51
CA GLY A 111 18.06 24.67 -13.07
C GLY A 111 18.17 24.99 -11.58
N LYS A 112 17.61 26.13 -11.17
CA LYS A 112 17.41 26.47 -9.76
C LYS A 112 16.53 25.41 -9.08
N LEU A 113 16.62 25.32 -7.76
CA LEU A 113 15.86 24.34 -6.98
C LEU A 113 14.60 25.00 -6.42
N ASP A 114 13.45 24.48 -6.82
CA ASP A 114 12.15 24.89 -6.30
C ASP A 114 11.74 23.99 -5.12
N ARG A 115 11.02 24.59 -4.17
CA ARG A 115 10.50 23.89 -2.99
C ARG A 115 8.99 23.79 -3.11
N LYS A 116 8.48 22.60 -3.40
CA LYS A 116 7.04 22.33 -3.42
C LYS A 116 6.58 21.90 -2.03
N PRO A 117 5.59 22.57 -1.42
CA PRO A 117 5.11 22.19 -0.09
C PRO A 117 4.37 20.85 -0.16
N ILE A 118 4.68 19.96 0.77
CA ILE A 118 4.09 18.63 0.86
C ILE A 118 3.73 18.29 2.32
N TRP A 119 2.84 17.30 2.46
CA TRP A 119 2.68 16.52 3.68
C TRP A 119 3.49 15.24 3.58
N ILE A 120 4.03 14.80 4.71
CA ILE A 120 4.60 13.47 4.89
C ILE A 120 3.79 12.80 5.98
N VAL A 121 3.25 11.61 5.69
CA VAL A 121 2.62 10.74 6.68
C VAL A 121 3.53 9.54 6.87
N GLN A 122 4.11 9.42 8.05
CA GLN A 122 4.90 8.26 8.42
C GLN A 122 4.02 7.29 9.21
N ILE A 123 4.02 6.04 8.80
CA ILE A 123 3.24 4.98 9.41
C ILE A 123 4.22 3.87 9.83
N GLN A 124 4.22 3.56 11.11
CA GLN A 124 4.97 2.46 11.70
C GLN A 124 4.00 1.36 12.12
N MET A 125 4.11 0.19 11.48
CA MET A 125 3.23 -0.97 11.71
C MET A 125 3.97 -2.09 12.46
N PRO A 126 3.32 -2.78 13.40
CA PRO A 126 3.87 -4.01 13.97
C PRO A 126 3.95 -5.11 12.92
N LYS A 127 5.07 -5.84 12.87
CA LYS A 127 5.19 -7.02 11.98
C LYS A 127 4.11 -8.07 12.22
N LYS A 128 3.65 -8.18 13.46
CA LYS A 128 2.58 -9.10 13.83
C LYS A 128 1.28 -8.78 13.08
N LEU A 129 0.88 -7.50 13.03
CA LEU A 129 -0.32 -7.08 12.30
C LEU A 129 -0.26 -7.46 10.81
N ILE A 130 0.89 -7.20 10.17
CA ILE A 130 1.11 -7.54 8.77
C ILE A 130 0.98 -9.06 8.54
N ALA A 131 1.57 -9.87 9.42
CA ALA A 131 1.48 -11.33 9.33
C ALA A 131 0.06 -11.87 9.58
N ASP A 132 -0.65 -11.29 10.55
CA ASP A 132 -2.02 -11.69 10.89
C ASP A 132 -2.97 -11.42 9.70
N ILE A 133 -2.88 -10.23 9.09
CA ILE A 133 -3.69 -9.86 7.91
C ILE A 133 -3.32 -10.71 6.69
N TYR A 134 -2.03 -10.95 6.45
CA TYR A 134 -1.58 -11.79 5.33
C TYR A 134 -2.14 -13.22 5.42
N THR A 135 -2.18 -13.78 6.62
CA THR A 135 -2.72 -15.13 6.85
C THR A 135 -4.22 -15.17 6.53
N GLY A 136 -5.00 -14.22 7.06
CA GLY A 136 -6.44 -14.12 6.77
C GLY A 136 -6.75 -13.92 5.28
N TYR A 137 -5.99 -13.05 4.60
CA TYR A 137 -6.12 -12.82 3.16
C TYR A 137 -5.86 -14.10 2.34
N THR A 138 -4.85 -14.88 2.72
CA THR A 138 -4.50 -16.12 2.03
C THR A 138 -5.58 -17.18 2.19
N GLU A 139 -6.14 -17.33 3.40
CA GLU A 139 -7.22 -18.26 3.69
C GLU A 139 -8.50 -17.92 2.89
N GLN A 140 -8.92 -16.65 2.88
CA GLN A 140 -10.07 -16.20 2.10
C GLN A 140 -9.91 -16.50 0.60
N ASN A 141 -8.72 -16.26 0.05
CA ASN A 141 -8.45 -16.53 -1.35
C ASN A 141 -8.40 -18.01 -1.68
N MET A 142 -7.91 -18.87 -0.78
CA MET A 142 -7.96 -20.31 -0.99
C MET A 142 -9.39 -20.85 -1.02
N ILE A 143 -10.29 -20.30 -0.18
CA ILE A 143 -11.71 -20.67 -0.17
C ILE A 143 -12.38 -20.26 -1.49
N ASN A 144 -12.08 -19.06 -2.00
CA ASN A 144 -12.67 -18.56 -3.25
C ASN A 144 -12.17 -19.28 -4.53
N VAL A 145 -11.06 -20.00 -4.46
CA VAL A 145 -10.48 -20.76 -5.58
C VAL A 145 -10.93 -22.23 -5.58
N ALA A 146 -11.47 -22.74 -4.48
CA ALA A 146 -12.03 -24.09 -4.44
C ALA A 146 -13.28 -24.19 -5.34
N PRO A 147 -13.34 -25.12 -6.32
CA PRO A 147 -14.56 -25.34 -7.08
C PRO A 147 -15.69 -25.74 -6.13
N PRO A 148 -16.96 -25.32 -6.38
CA PRO A 148 -18.07 -25.73 -5.55
C PRO A 148 -18.11 -27.25 -5.50
N ALA A 149 -18.10 -27.81 -4.28
CA ALA A 149 -18.19 -29.26 -4.07
C ALA A 149 -19.44 -29.77 -4.82
N PRO A 150 -19.34 -30.87 -5.59
CA PRO A 150 -20.49 -31.38 -6.32
C PRO A 150 -21.62 -31.70 -5.34
N GLN A 151 -22.75 -31.02 -5.50
CA GLN A 151 -23.98 -31.28 -4.78
C GLN A 151 -24.39 -32.73 -5.06
N GLN A 152 -24.38 -33.58 -4.03
CA GLN A 152 -24.97 -34.91 -4.13
C GLN A 152 -26.48 -34.72 -4.29
N THR A 153 -26.97 -34.84 -5.53
CA THR A 153 -28.39 -35.00 -5.82
C THR A 153 -28.83 -36.36 -5.31
N ALA A 154 -29.54 -36.36 -4.19
CA ALA A 154 -30.31 -37.50 -3.72
C ALA A 154 -31.60 -37.57 -4.54
N ASP A 155 -31.60 -38.36 -5.62
CA ASP A 155 -32.80 -38.99 -6.17
C ASP A 155 -32.41 -39.89 -7.34
N GLU A 156 -32.40 -41.20 -7.10
CA GLU A 156 -32.68 -42.27 -8.09
C GLU A 156 -32.58 -43.64 -7.38
N THR A 157 -33.58 -43.99 -6.59
CA THR A 157 -33.95 -45.41 -6.36
C THR A 157 -35.46 -45.49 -6.20
N ALA A 158 -36.18 -45.36 -7.32
CA ALA A 158 -37.55 -45.82 -7.45
C ALA A 158 -37.80 -46.25 -8.89
N GLU A 159 -37.43 -47.48 -9.24
CA GLU A 159 -38.09 -48.18 -10.35
C GLU A 159 -38.24 -49.65 -9.97
N ALA A 160 -39.49 -50.00 -9.63
CA ALA A 160 -39.96 -51.37 -9.49
C ALA A 160 -40.26 -51.94 -10.90
N PRO A 161 -39.96 -53.21 -11.20
CA PRO A 161 -40.46 -53.81 -12.42
C PRO A 161 -41.87 -54.38 -12.18
N GLU A 162 -42.79 -53.92 -13.02
CA GLU A 162 -44.17 -54.38 -13.18
C GLU A 162 -44.21 -55.78 -13.83
N GLU A 163 -45.23 -56.55 -13.45
CA GLU A 163 -45.51 -57.95 -13.81
C GLU A 163 -45.61 -58.19 -15.33
N ALA A 164 -45.18 -59.38 -15.78
CA ALA A 164 -45.65 -60.00 -17.02
C ALA A 164 -45.97 -61.48 -16.80
N ALA A 165 -47.20 -61.84 -17.21
CA ALA A 165 -47.90 -63.12 -17.12
C ALA A 165 -47.13 -64.37 -17.59
N VAL A 166 -47.37 -65.53 -16.95
CA VAL A 166 -48.25 -66.66 -17.39
C VAL A 166 -48.55 -67.54 -16.17
#